data_AF-A0A5B6U2I3-F1
#
_entry.id   AF-A0A5B6U2I3-F1
#
_cell.length_a   1.000
_cell.length_b   1.000
_cell.length_c   1.000
_cell.angle_alpha   90.00
_cell.angle_beta   90.00
_cell.angle_gamma   90.00
#
_symmetry.space_group_name_H-M   'P 1'
#
loop_
_entity.id
_entity.type
_entity.pdbx_description
1 polymer ?
#
loop_
_entity_poly.entity_id
_entity_poly.type
_entity_poly.pdbx_seq_one_letter_code
_entity_poly.pdbx_strand_id
1 'polypeptide(L)' 'MKQIDFFYFFGSGYAYLSVMRIDAMAKQSGVAVRWRPFNVRTVMAENNIALRTQAAKVKYMWRDVEERRAEAN' A
#
# COMPACT_ATOMS: atom_id res chain seq x y z
N MET A 1 -16.70 10.94 15.39
CA MET A 1 -15.32 10.43 15.32
C MET A 1 -14.77 10.71 13.93
N LYS A 2 -13.50 11.12 13.81
CA LYS A 2 -12.83 11.24 12.50
C LYS A 2 -12.47 9.84 11.98
N GLN A 3 -12.67 9.60 10.69
CA GLN A 3 -12.41 8.31 10.06
C GLN A 3 -11.76 8.51 8.68
N ILE A 4 -10.88 7.59 8.30
CA ILE A 4 -10.30 7.51 6.95
C ILE A 4 -10.64 6.17 6.31
N ASP A 5 -10.88 6.18 5.00
CA ASP A 5 -10.96 4.97 4.19
C ASP A 5 -9.55 4.60 3.69
N PHE A 6 -9.08 3.41 4.04
CA PHE A 6 -7.79 2.89 3.58
C PHE A 6 -8.02 1.78 2.56
N PHE A 7 -7.79 2.11 1.28
CA PHE A 7 -7.90 1.17 0.17
C PHE A 7 -6.60 0.40 -0.05
N TYR A 8 -6.68 -0.92 -0.12
CA TYR A 8 -5.49 -1.76 -0.28
C TYR A 8 -5.74 -3.03 -1.09
N PHE A 9 -4.64 -3.58 -1.62
CA PHE A 9 -4.59 -4.86 -2.30
C PHE A 9 -3.48 -5.71 -1.68
N PHE A 10 -3.77 -6.98 -1.38
CA PHE A 10 -2.85 -7.85 -0.64
C PHE A 10 -1.49 -8.06 -1.32
N GLY A 11 -1.42 -8.01 -2.65
CA GLY A 11 -0.15 -8.13 -3.38
C GLY A 11 0.65 -6.82 -3.50
N SER A 12 0.26 -5.76 -2.81
CA SER A 12 0.98 -4.47 -2.86
C SER A 12 2.03 -4.39 -1.76
N GLY A 13 3.31 -4.45 -2.13
CA GLY A 13 4.43 -4.26 -1.20
C GLY A 13 4.40 -2.89 -0.50
N TYR A 14 3.93 -1.84 -1.17
CA TYR A 14 3.76 -0.53 -0.55
C TYR A 14 2.57 -0.49 0.42
N ALA A 15 1.47 -1.19 0.13
CA ALA A 15 0.36 -1.28 1.08
C ALA A 15 0.79 -2.01 2.36
N TYR A 16 1.63 -3.06 2.25
CA TYR A 16 2.23 -3.72 3.40
C TYR A 16 2.94 -2.72 4.33
N LEU A 17 3.80 -1.85 3.77
CA LEU A 17 4.52 -0.84 4.57
C LEU A 17 3.57 0.09 5.34
N SER A 18 2.47 0.51 4.73
CA SER A 18 1.47 1.36 5.37
C SER A 18 0.65 0.62 6.44
N VAL A 19 0.22 -0.61 6.15
CA VAL A 19 -0.54 -1.45 7.09
C VAL A 19 0.24 -1.66 8.39
N MET A 20 1.56 -1.84 8.33
CA MET A 20 2.41 -2.01 9.51
C MET A 20 2.52 -0.77 10.41
N ARG A 21 2.12 0.41 9.93
CA ARG A 21 2.26 1.69 10.65
C ARG A 21 0.92 2.30 11.06
N ILE A 22 -0.11 2.06 10.26
CA ILE A 22 -1.36 2.85 10.31
C ILE A 22 -2.09 2.71 11.64
N ASP A 23 -2.06 1.56 12.30
CA ASP A 23 -2.76 1.35 13.58
C ASP A 23 -2.19 2.25 14.70
N ALA A 24 -0.86 2.31 14.82
CA ALA A 24 -0.20 3.15 15.82
C ALA A 24 -0.49 4.65 15.56
N MET A 25 -0.40 5.08 14.30
CA MET A 25 -0.66 6.46 13.90
C MET A 25 -2.13 6.86 14.08
N ALA A 26 -3.06 5.96 13.74
CA ALA A 26 -4.50 6.16 13.90
C ALA A 26 -4.87 6.34 15.36
N LYS A 27 -4.30 5.50 16.25
CA LYS A 27 -4.46 5.63 17.70
C LYS A 27 -3.93 6.97 18.22
N GLN A 28 -2.71 7.36 17.84
CA GLN A 28 -2.12 8.64 18.25
C GLN A 28 -2.94 9.84 17.77
N SER A 29 -3.57 9.74 16.60
CA SER A 29 -4.34 10.82 15.98
C SER A 29 -5.82 10.85 16.39
N GLY A 30 -6.30 9.84 17.14
CA GLY A 30 -7.73 9.71 17.47
C GLY A 30 -8.62 9.51 16.23
N VAL A 31 -8.10 8.86 15.20
CA VAL A 31 -8.80 8.60 13.92
C VAL A 31 -9.10 7.12 13.79
N ALA A 32 -10.29 6.76 13.32
CA ALA A 32 -10.63 5.39 12.97
C ALA A 32 -10.19 5.05 11.54
N VAL A 33 -9.71 3.83 11.32
CA VAL A 33 -9.38 3.31 9.99
C VAL A 33 -10.51 2.39 9.51
N ARG A 34 -11.09 2.70 8.35
CA ARG A 34 -12.00 1.82 7.65
C ARG A 34 -11.27 1.12 6.53
N TRP A 35 -11.12 -0.19 6.66
CA TRP A 35 -10.42 -1.04 5.70
C TRP A 35 -11.26 -1.29 4.45
N ARG A 36 -10.69 -1.04 3.28
CA ARG A 36 -11.36 -1.15 1.97
C ARG A 36 -10.52 -2.01 1.00
N PRO A 37 -10.52 -3.35 1.13
CA PRO A 37 -9.83 -4.20 0.17
C PRO A 37 -10.44 -4.02 -1.23
N PHE A 38 -9.61 -4.00 -2.27
CA PHE A 38 -10.07 -3.90 -3.66
C PHE A 38 -9.22 -4.74 -4.62
N ASN A 39 -9.74 -4.97 -5.82
CA ASN A 39 -9.02 -5.66 -6.88
C ASN A 39 -8.31 -4.65 -7.79
N VAL A 40 -6.98 -4.55 -7.64
CA VAL A 40 -6.16 -3.64 -8.47
C VAL A 40 -6.19 -4.00 -9.95
N ARG A 41 -6.36 -5.28 -10.32
CA ARG A 41 -6.36 -5.72 -11.72
C ARG A 41 -7.57 -5.19 -12.47
N THR A 42 -8.74 -5.17 -11.81
CA THR A 42 -9.97 -4.59 -12.37
C THR A 42 -9.77 -3.11 -12.66
N VAL A 43 -9.28 -2.34 -11.68
CA VAL A 43 -9.01 -0.91 -11.83
C VAL A 43 -7.98 -0.64 -12.95
N MET A 44 -6.90 -1.43 -13.01
CA MET A 44 -5.89 -1.28 -14.05
C MET A 44 -6.44 -1.54 -15.46
N ALA A 45 -7.30 -2.55 -15.62
CA ALA A 45 -7.95 -2.85 -16.88
C ALA A 45 -8.88 -1.70 -17.33
N GLU A 46 -9.71 -1.19 -16.42
CA GLU A 46 -10.60 -0.05 -16.66
C GLU A 46 -9.85 1.22 -17.08
N ASN A 47 -8.63 1.42 -16.56
CA ASN A 47 -7.80 2.59 -16.83
C ASN A 47 -6.75 2.35 -17.94
N ASN A 48 -6.79 1.20 -18.63
CA ASN A 48 -5.83 0.81 -19.66
C ASN A 48 -4.35 0.89 -19.21
N ILE A 49 -4.07 0.52 -17.95
CA ILE A 49 -2.73 0.52 -17.37
C ILE A 49 -2.15 -0.90 -17.40
N ALA A 50 -1.04 -1.09 -18.10
CA ALA A 50 -0.35 -2.38 -18.14
C ALA A 50 0.30 -2.74 -16.79
N LEU A 51 0.23 -4.03 -16.43
CA LEU A 51 0.93 -4.56 -15.26
C LEU A 51 2.44 -4.56 -15.52
N ARG A 52 3.20 -3.86 -14.67
CA ARG A 52 4.67 -3.80 -14.55
C ARG A 52 5.46 -4.60 -15.62
N THR A 53 5.60 -4.03 -16.81
CA THR A 53 6.38 -4.63 -17.92
C THR A 53 7.86 -4.24 -17.89
N GLN A 54 8.24 -3.28 -17.04
CA GLN A 54 9.58 -2.69 -17.00
C GLN A 54 10.45 -3.35 -15.92
N ALA A 55 11.29 -4.31 -16.30
CA ALA A 55 12.09 -5.13 -15.38
C ALA A 55 12.96 -4.28 -14.41
N ALA A 56 13.60 -3.21 -14.89
CA ALA A 56 14.41 -2.32 -14.06
C ALA A 56 13.59 -1.66 -12.94
N LYS A 57 12.36 -1.21 -13.24
CA LYS A 57 11.44 -0.63 -12.24
C LYS A 57 10.99 -1.67 -11.22
N VAL A 58 10.77 -2.91 -11.64
CA VAL A 58 10.40 -4.00 -10.70
C VAL A 58 11.55 -4.30 -9.75
N LYS A 59 12.78 -4.43 -10.27
CA LYS A 59 13.97 -4.67 -9.44
C LYS A 59 14.19 -3.56 -8.43
N TYR A 60 14.08 -2.30 -8.85
CA TYR A 60 14.21 -1.16 -7.95
C TYR A 60 13.11 -1.16 -6.88
N MET A 61 11.85 -1.40 -7.25
CA MET A 61 10.73 -1.45 -6.30
C MET A 61 10.98 -2.45 -5.16
N TRP A 62 11.50 -3.65 -5.47
CA TRP A 62 11.78 -4.64 -4.42
C TRP A 62 12.83 -4.14 -3.42
N ARG A 63 13.94 -3.61 -3.92
CA ARG A 63 14.98 -3.00 -3.09
C ARG A 63 14.43 -1.86 -2.23
N ASP A 64 13.62 -0.99 -2.83
CA ASP A 64 13.00 0.16 -2.17
C ASP A 64 12.06 -0.23 -1.02
N VAL A 65 11.29 -1.31 -1.19
CA VAL A 65 10.43 -1.88 -0.15
C VAL A 65 11.25 -2.49 0.99
N GLU A 66 12.34 -3.17 0.68
CA GLU A 66 13.25 -3.74 1.69
C GLU A 66 13.91 -2.64 2.53
N GLU A 67 14.44 -1.60 1.89
CA GLU A 67 15.06 -0.45 2.57
C GLU A 67 14.05 0.26 3.50
N ARG A 68 12.83 0.55 3.02
CA ARG A 68 11.78 1.19 3.84
C ARG A 68 11.23 0.31 4.97
N ARG A 69 11.33 -1.00 4.83
CA ARG A 69 10.97 -1.92 5.93
C ARG A 69 12.05 -1.87 7.00
N ALA A 70 13.32 -1.83 6.62
CA ALA A 70 14.43 -1.72 7.56
C ALA A 70 14.40 -0.40 8.34
N GLU A 71 14.06 0.72 7.69
CA GLU A 71 13.89 2.03 8.34
C GLU A 71 12.72 2.11 9.33
N ALA A 72 11.73 1.22 9.20
CA ALA A 72 10.53 1.24 10.02
C ALA A 72 10.62 0.38 11.30
N ASN A 73 11.74 -0.32 11.51
CA ASN A 73 12.07 -1.07 12.73
C ASN A 73 13.02 -0.27 13.62
#